data_AF-A0AAY4ED97-F1
#
_entry.id   AF-A0AAY4ED97-F1
#
_cell.length_a   1.000
_cell.length_b   1.000
_cell.length_c   1.000
_cell.angle_alpha   90.00
_cell.angle_beta   90.00
_cell.angle_gamma   90.00
#
_symmetry.space_group_name_H-M   'P 1'
#
loop_
_entity.id
_entity.type
_entity.pdbx_description
1 polymer ?
#
loop_
_entity_poly.entity_id
_entity_poly.type
_entity_poly.pdbx_seq_one_letter_code
_entity_poly.pdbx_strand_id
1 'polypeptide(L)'
;MKLEYKDENSGKYECRHSTTELSKIIHVKFRTGENMIELDTPAVVGICVGNIIATILIGVSVYCIAAQPSQRTFSGSKVSQASDRQNLIPNDSMYQPLRKGQSSDYDQLHIRKK
;
A
#
# COMPACT_ATOMS: atom_id res chain seq x y z
N MET A 1 -10.10 54.73 2.71
CA MET A 1 -10.18 53.89 3.92
C MET A 1 -9.87 52.46 3.50
N LYS A 2 -8.82 51.84 4.05
CA LYS A 2 -8.53 50.41 3.84
C LYS A 2 -9.01 49.68 5.09
N LEU A 3 -9.96 48.76 4.94
CA LEU A 3 -10.44 47.92 6.04
C LEU A 3 -9.49 46.74 6.22
N GLU A 4 -9.16 46.42 7.46
CA GLU A 4 -8.41 45.21 7.79
C GLU A 4 -9.35 44.00 7.67
N TYR A 5 -8.87 42.90 7.09
CA TYR A 5 -9.66 41.69 6.88
C TYR A 5 -9.78 40.93 8.20
N LYS A 6 -10.77 41.31 9.02
CA LYS A 6 -11.09 40.73 10.34
C LYS A 6 -12.59 40.54 10.46
N ASP A 7 -13.02 39.47 11.13
CA ASP A 7 -14.45 39.16 11.33
C ASP A 7 -15.20 40.29 12.04
N GLU A 8 -14.53 40.99 12.94
CA GLU A 8 -15.03 42.15 13.70
C GLU A 8 -15.42 43.32 12.79
N ASN A 9 -14.80 43.44 11.61
CA ASN A 9 -15.15 44.44 10.61
C ASN A 9 -16.36 44.01 9.76
N SER A 10 -17.12 42.98 10.17
CA SER A 10 -18.39 42.66 9.53
C SER A 10 -19.44 43.71 9.86
N GLY A 11 -20.10 44.29 8.86
CA GLY A 11 -21.04 45.36 9.12
C GLY A 11 -21.70 45.95 7.89
N LYS A 12 -22.57 46.93 8.13
CA LYS A 12 -23.14 47.77 7.06
C LYS A 12 -22.17 48.91 6.78
N TYR A 13 -21.81 49.07 5.51
CA TYR A 13 -20.97 50.15 5.02
C TYR A 13 -21.79 51.03 4.10
N GLU A 14 -21.66 52.33 4.29
CA GLU A 14 -22.37 53.33 3.50
C GLU A 14 -21.37 54.09 2.63
N CYS A 15 -21.65 54.15 1.33
CA CYS A 15 -20.89 55.00 0.42
C CYS A 15 -21.68 56.29 0.17
N ARG A 16 -21.04 57.43 0.45
CA ARG A 16 -21.57 58.77 0.18
C ARG A 16 -20.71 59.43 -0.89
N HIS A 17 -21.29 59.69 -2.06
CA HIS A 17 -20.60 60.34 -3.18
C HIS A 17 -20.84 61.87 -3.20
N SER A 18 -22.00 62.34 -2.72
CA SER A 18 -22.33 63.74 -2.46
C SER A 18 -23.50 63.81 -1.46
N THR A 19 -23.69 64.95 -0.79
CA THR A 19 -24.72 65.18 0.26
C THR A 19 -26.15 65.07 -0.25
N THR A 20 -26.37 65.14 -1.57
CA THR A 20 -27.69 65.20 -2.21
C THR A 20 -28.17 63.89 -2.86
N GLU A 21 -27.32 62.87 -2.94
CA GLU A 21 -27.66 61.57 -3.57
C GLU A 21 -28.01 60.51 -2.51
N LEU A 22 -28.94 59.62 -2.85
CA LEU A 22 -29.34 58.47 -2.03
C LEU A 22 -28.12 57.60 -1.74
N SER A 23 -27.80 57.45 -0.45
CA SER A 23 -26.64 56.69 -0.04
C SER A 23 -26.85 55.19 -0.25
N LYS A 24 -25.81 54.54 -0.81
CA LYS A 24 -25.84 53.10 -1.07
C LYS A 24 -25.24 52.39 0.13
N ILE A 25 -26.03 51.51 0.74
CA ILE A 25 -25.63 50.70 1.90
C ILE A 25 -25.33 49.28 1.40
N ILE A 26 -24.13 48.77 1.70
CA ILE A 26 -23.72 47.38 1.47
C ILE A 26 -23.52 46.69 2.81
N HIS A 27 -24.00 45.45 2.96
CA HIS A 27 -23.70 44.64 4.14
C HIS A 27 -22.58 43.66 3.79
N VAL A 28 -21.44 43.77 4.49
CA VAL A 28 -20.26 42.94 4.27
C VAL A 28 -20.09 42.04 5.48
N LYS A 29 -19.98 40.73 5.24
CA LYS A 29 -19.67 39.73 6.26
C LYS A 29 -18.29 39.15 5.98
N PHE A 30 -17.33 39.46 6.82
CA PHE A 30 -16.02 38.81 6.80
C PHE A 30 -16.11 37.47 7.54
N ARG A 31 -15.46 36.45 6.98
CA ARG A 31 -15.13 35.20 7.67
C ARG A 31 -13.66 34.91 7.41
N THR A 32 -12.89 34.94 8.47
CA THR A 32 -11.45 34.76 8.52
C THR A 32 -11.16 33.50 9.33
N GLY A 33 -10.09 32.82 8.97
CA GLY A 33 -9.70 31.59 9.64
C GLY A 33 -8.34 31.16 9.15
N GLU A 34 -7.54 30.71 10.09
CA GLU A 34 -6.22 30.18 9.83
C GLU A 34 -6.39 28.77 9.23
N ASN A 35 -5.64 28.48 8.16
CA ASN A 35 -5.61 27.17 7.49
C ASN A 35 -6.94 26.71 6.87
N MET A 36 -7.77 27.64 6.39
CA MET A 36 -8.87 27.27 5.50
C MET A 36 -8.33 26.80 4.16
N ILE A 37 -8.71 25.60 3.75
CA ILE A 37 -8.44 25.09 2.41
C ILE A 37 -9.72 25.17 1.58
N GLU A 38 -9.62 25.78 0.41
CA GLU A 38 -10.75 25.88 -0.51
C GLU A 38 -10.97 24.50 -1.15
N LEU A 39 -11.97 23.78 -0.65
CA LEU A 39 -12.39 22.51 -1.26
C LEU A 39 -13.33 22.82 -2.42
N ASP A 40 -12.75 23.01 -3.59
CA ASP A 40 -13.53 23.03 -4.83
C ASP A 40 -13.93 21.59 -5.23
N THR A 41 -15.02 21.47 -5.97
CA THR A 41 -15.56 20.21 -6.49
C THR A 41 -14.49 19.34 -7.17
N PRO A 42 -13.66 19.85 -8.10
CA PRO A 42 -12.56 19.08 -8.68
C PRO A 42 -11.55 18.55 -7.66
N ALA A 43 -11.25 19.31 -6.59
CA ALA A 43 -10.30 18.88 -5.56
C ALA A 43 -10.85 17.68 -4.78
N VAL A 44 -12.13 17.75 -4.37
CA VAL A 44 -12.81 16.64 -3.69
C VAL A 44 -12.85 15.39 -4.56
N VAL A 45 -13.21 15.55 -5.83
CA VAL A 45 -13.24 14.43 -6.79
C VAL A 45 -11.86 13.81 -6.97
N GLY A 46 -10.82 14.64 -7.09
CA GLY A 46 -9.43 14.18 -7.20
C GLY A 46 -8.98 13.35 -5.98
N ILE A 47 -9.33 13.80 -4.78
CA ILE A 47 -9.04 13.08 -3.53
C ILE A 47 -9.77 11.73 -3.52
N CYS A 48 -11.05 11.69 -3.87
CA CYS A 48 -11.83 10.45 -3.90
C CYS A 48 -11.26 9.43 -4.90
N VAL A 49 -11.00 9.86 -6.15
CA VAL A 49 -10.46 8.98 -7.19
C VAL A 49 -9.05 8.51 -6.83
N GLY A 50 -8.20 9.41 -6.33
CA GLY A 50 -6.85 9.07 -5.87
C GLY A 50 -6.87 8.01 -4.76
N ASN A 51 -7.79 8.14 -3.80
CA ASN A 51 -7.92 7.18 -2.70
C ASN A 51 -8.39 5.79 -3.18
N ILE A 52 -9.32 5.74 -4.14
CA ILE A 52 -9.78 4.49 -4.75
C ILE A 52 -8.60 3.77 -5.43
N ILE A 53 -7.85 4.50 -6.26
CA ILE A 53 -6.68 3.95 -6.97
C ILE A 53 -5.63 3.45 -5.97
N ALA A 54 -5.30 4.25 -4.96
CA ALA A 54 -4.33 3.87 -3.93
C ALA A 54 -4.73 2.58 -3.21
N THR A 55 -6.01 2.46 -2.84
CA THR A 55 -6.54 1.28 -2.15
C THR A 55 -6.44 0.02 -3.03
N ILE A 56 -6.76 0.14 -4.32
CA ILE A 56 -6.63 -0.96 -5.28
C ILE A 56 -5.16 -1.39 -5.41
N LEU A 57 -4.23 -0.44 -5.57
CA LEU A 57 -2.81 -0.73 -5.70
C LEU A 57 -2.26 -1.43 -4.45
N ILE A 58 -2.64 -0.97 -3.26
CA ILE A 58 -2.27 -1.60 -1.99
C ILE A 58 -2.86 -3.02 -1.94
N GLY A 59 -4.14 -3.20 -2.26
CA GLY A 59 -4.80 -4.51 -2.27
C GLY A 59 -4.13 -5.50 -3.21
N VAL A 60 -3.79 -5.08 -4.44
CA VAL A 60 -3.07 -5.91 -5.42
C VAL A 60 -1.66 -6.23 -4.91
N SER A 61 -0.96 -5.26 -4.35
CA SER A 61 0.39 -5.47 -3.81
C SER A 61 0.39 -6.54 -2.70
N VAL A 62 -0.55 -6.44 -1.75
CA VAL A 62 -0.69 -7.42 -0.66
C VAL A 62 -1.10 -8.78 -1.21
N TYR A 63 -2.05 -8.82 -2.16
CA TYR A 63 -2.46 -10.07 -2.80
C TYR A 63 -1.30 -10.78 -3.50
N CYS A 64 -0.48 -10.05 -4.26
CA CYS A 64 0.71 -10.59 -4.91
C CYS A 64 1.76 -11.11 -3.92
N ILE A 65 1.89 -10.49 -2.74
CA ILE A 65 2.80 -10.96 -1.69
C ILE A 65 2.24 -12.24 -1.03
N ALA A 66 0.94 -12.26 -0.72
CA ALA A 66 0.30 -13.39 -0.03
C ALA A 66 0.05 -14.61 -0.93
N ALA A 67 -0.18 -14.39 -2.22
CA ALA A 67 -0.40 -15.46 -3.20
C ALA A 67 0.90 -16.17 -3.63
N GLN A 68 2.07 -15.64 -3.25
CA GLN A 68 3.32 -16.37 -3.42
C GLN A 68 3.34 -17.54 -2.43
N PRO A 69 3.56 -18.78 -2.88
CA PRO A 69 3.75 -19.90 -1.95
C PRO A 69 4.91 -19.53 -1.03
N SER A 70 4.72 -19.79 0.26
CA SER A 70 5.48 -19.31 1.44
C SER A 70 7.01 -19.55 1.45
N GLN A 71 7.63 -19.88 0.31
CA GLN A 71 9.06 -20.15 0.11
C GLN A 71 9.83 -19.04 -0.62
N ARG A 72 9.19 -17.98 -1.13
CA ARG A 72 9.93 -16.86 -1.75
C ARG A 72 10.00 -15.69 -0.79
N THR A 73 10.89 -15.83 0.19
CA THR A 73 11.39 -14.72 1.01
C THR A 73 11.79 -13.55 0.11
N PHE A 74 11.68 -12.33 0.64
CA PHE A 74 11.92 -11.00 0.06
C PHE A 74 13.36 -10.76 -0.47
N SER A 75 14.02 -11.79 -1.00
CA SER A 75 15.29 -11.74 -1.69
C SER A 75 15.14 -12.51 -3.00
N GLY A 76 14.80 -11.79 -4.05
CA GLY A 76 14.75 -12.32 -5.41
C GLY A 76 16.17 -12.58 -5.93
N SER A 77 16.81 -13.66 -5.47
CA SER A 77 17.75 -14.39 -6.31
C SER A 77 17.15 -15.74 -6.62
N LYS A 78 16.91 -15.91 -7.91
CA LYS A 78 16.36 -17.07 -8.57
C LYS A 78 17.14 -18.31 -8.10
N VAL A 79 16.56 -19.12 -7.22
CA VAL A 79 17.02 -20.49 -7.07
C VAL A 79 16.77 -21.14 -8.42
N SER A 80 17.84 -21.31 -9.17
CA SER A 80 17.92 -22.11 -10.38
C SER A 80 17.58 -23.56 -10.03
N GLN A 81 16.30 -23.84 -9.82
CA GLN A 81 15.78 -25.20 -9.86
C GLN A 81 15.72 -25.66 -11.33
N ALA A 82 16.91 -25.79 -11.91
CA ALA A 82 17.16 -26.33 -13.25
C ALA A 82 18.52 -27.05 -13.33
N SER A 83 19.10 -27.47 -12.20
CA SER A 83 20.24 -28.41 -12.19
C SER A 83 19.80 -29.88 -12.12
N ASP A 84 18.50 -30.16 -12.24
CA ASP A 84 17.97 -31.53 -12.41
C ASP A 84 18.21 -32.07 -13.84
N ARG A 85 19.16 -31.45 -14.56
CA ARG A 85 19.67 -31.83 -15.88
C ARG A 85 21.20 -31.88 -15.93
N GLN A 86 21.87 -32.13 -14.81
CA GLN A 86 23.19 -32.77 -14.90
C GLN A 86 22.97 -34.24 -15.22
N ASN A 87 22.89 -34.46 -16.53
CA ASN A 87 22.88 -35.73 -17.22
C ASN A 87 24.03 -36.63 -16.71
N LEU A 88 23.64 -37.76 -16.11
CA LEU A 88 24.40 -39.00 -15.91
C LEU A 88 25.87 -38.86 -15.50
N ILE A 89 26.13 -39.10 -14.21
CA ILE A 89 27.41 -39.67 -13.76
C ILE A 89 27.67 -40.92 -14.63
N PRO A 90 28.81 -41.03 -15.34
CA PRO A 90 29.22 -42.30 -15.94
C PRO A 90 29.49 -43.26 -14.78
N ASN A 91 28.49 -44.09 -14.48
CA ASN A 91 28.56 -45.11 -13.45
C ASN A 91 29.47 -46.23 -13.94
N ASP A 92 30.78 -46.07 -13.77
CA ASP A 92 31.70 -47.20 -13.70
C ASP A 92 31.98 -47.48 -12.23
N SER A 93 31.12 -48.33 -11.65
CA SER A 93 31.40 -49.18 -10.48
C SER A 93 31.49 -48.52 -9.10
N MET A 94 30.36 -48.12 -8.48
CA MET A 94 30.39 -47.93 -7.01
C MET A 94 29.11 -48.13 -6.19
N TYR A 95 28.04 -48.71 -6.72
CA TYR A 95 26.98 -49.25 -5.83
C TYR A 95 26.42 -50.55 -6.40
N GLN A 96 26.66 -51.64 -5.67
CA GLN A 96 26.04 -52.92 -5.96
C GLN A 96 24.55 -52.85 -5.55
N PRO A 97 23.60 -53.17 -6.44
CA PRO A 97 22.19 -53.17 -6.09
C PRO A 97 21.92 -54.26 -5.04
N LEU A 98 21.27 -53.86 -3.94
CA LEU A 98 20.91 -54.73 -2.82
C LEU A 98 20.02 -55.87 -3.32
N ARG A 99 20.53 -57.10 -3.19
CA ARG A 99 19.84 -58.32 -3.59
C ARG A 99 18.69 -58.56 -2.62
N LYS A 100 17.44 -58.53 -3.13
CA LYS A 100 16.23 -58.82 -2.36
C LYS A 100 16.33 -60.22 -1.76
N GLY A 101 16.66 -60.34 -0.47
CA GLY A 101 16.71 -61.62 0.24
C GLY A 101 17.82 -61.82 1.28
N GLN A 102 18.68 -60.84 1.56
CA GLN A 102 19.58 -60.93 2.72
C GLN A 102 19.04 -60.07 3.86
N SER A 103 18.37 -60.72 4.82
CA SER A 103 18.16 -60.15 6.15
C SER A 103 19.51 -60.12 6.85
N SER A 104 20.04 -58.92 7.11
CA SER A 104 21.27 -58.80 7.88
C SER A 104 20.98 -59.00 9.37
N ASP A 105 21.96 -59.46 10.15
CA ASP A 105 21.82 -59.71 11.60
C ASP A 105 21.45 -58.47 12.43
N TYR A 106 21.31 -57.30 11.80
CA TYR A 106 20.86 -56.04 12.38
C TYR A 106 19.41 -55.64 12.01
N ASP A 107 18.69 -56.45 11.23
CA ASP A 107 17.28 -56.18 10.85
C ASP A 107 16.28 -56.48 11.97
N GLN A 108 16.72 -57.03 13.11
CA GLN A 108 15.82 -57.34 14.23
C GLN A 108 15.97 -56.33 15.36
N LEU A 109 14.97 -55.46 15.49
CA LEU A 109 14.78 -54.65 16.69
C LEU A 109 14.28 -55.55 17.82
N HIS A 110 15.17 -55.91 18.74
CA HIS A 110 14.77 -56.59 19.97
C HIS A 110 14.00 -55.60 20.87
N ILE A 111 12.69 -55.81 21.00
CA ILE A 111 11.88 -55.08 21.97
C ILE A 111 12.28 -55.54 23.37
N ARG A 112 12.95 -54.65 24.12
CA ARG A 112 13.31 -54.88 25.52
C ARG A 112 12.03 -54.98 26.36
N LYS A 113 11.74 -56.16 26.91
CA LYS A 113 10.70 -56.29 27.94
C LYS A 113 11.26 -55.88 29.30
N LYS A 114 10.42 -55.07 29.96
CA LYS A 114 10.46 -54.41 31.27
C LYS A 114 11.48 -54.93 32.28
#